data_AF-A0A1S2ZIR4-F1
#
_entry.id   AF-A0A1S2ZIR4-F1
#
_cell.length_a   1.000
_cell.length_b   1.000
_cell.length_c   1.000
_cell.angle_alpha   90.00
_cell.angle_beta   90.00
_cell.angle_gamma   90.00
#
_symmetry.space_group_name_H-M   'P 1'
#
loop_
_entity.id
_entity.type
_entity.pdbx_description
1 polymer ?
#
loop_
_entity_poly.entity_id
_entity_poly.type
_entity_poly.pdbx_seq_one_letter_code
_entity_poly.pdbx_strand_id
1 'polypeptide(L)'
;MDFTSQLIPTLVCLLVCTSNCVFGHTRNAILKEIIKTLNILTEKKDPCMEMTVADIFANSENTTEKETFCRAASVLRQVYKQQPKCRPVDLRKLDRNLTSMTNMNCPVNEARRRTLKDFLERLKTIMKAKYSKC
;
A
#
# COMPACT_ATOMS: atom_id res chain seq x y z
N MET A 1 -22.25 -2.46 46.15
CA MET A 1 -22.60 -1.84 44.84
C MET A 1 -21.37 -2.01 43.97
N ASP A 2 -21.22 -3.12 43.23
CA ASP A 2 -19.98 -3.40 42.48
C ASP A 2 -20.21 -3.94 41.06
N PHE A 3 -21.44 -3.83 40.52
CA PHE A 3 -21.74 -4.32 39.17
C PHE A 3 -21.31 -3.37 38.05
N THR A 4 -21.06 -2.09 38.34
CA THR A 4 -20.67 -1.08 37.35
C THR A 4 -19.18 -1.08 37.03
N SER A 5 -18.31 -1.57 37.93
CA SER A 5 -16.85 -1.55 37.75
C SER A 5 -16.32 -2.62 36.78
N GLN A 6 -17.04 -3.74 36.60
CA GLN A 6 -16.67 -4.81 35.64
C GLN A 6 -17.29 -4.63 34.24
N LEU A 7 -18.39 -3.89 34.11
CA LEU A 7 -19.03 -3.62 32.82
C LEU A 7 -18.17 -2.73 31.94
N ILE A 8 -17.51 -1.72 32.50
CA ILE A 8 -16.70 -0.76 31.73
C ILE A 8 -15.48 -1.44 31.09
N PRO A 9 -14.64 -2.22 31.80
CA PRO A 9 -13.52 -2.94 31.18
C PRO A 9 -13.96 -3.94 30.11
N THR A 10 -15.08 -4.62 30.33
CA THR A 10 -15.61 -5.61 29.39
C THR A 10 -16.10 -4.94 28.10
N LEU A 11 -16.83 -3.82 28.22
CA LEU A 11 -17.27 -3.01 27.07
C LEU A 11 -16.10 -2.40 26.31
N VAL A 12 -15.08 -1.88 27.01
CA VAL A 12 -13.86 -1.36 26.38
C VAL A 12 -13.11 -2.47 25.64
N CYS A 13 -12.99 -3.66 26.24
CA CYS A 13 -12.35 -4.82 25.59
C CYS A 13 -13.13 -5.26 24.34
N LEU A 14 -14.46 -5.32 24.39
CA LEU A 14 -15.30 -5.63 23.24
C LEU A 14 -15.20 -4.57 22.13
N LEU A 15 -15.16 -3.28 22.48
CA LEU A 15 -14.96 -2.19 21.52
C LEU A 15 -13.58 -2.25 20.84
N VAL A 16 -12.53 -2.50 21.62
CA VAL A 16 -11.18 -2.67 21.08
C VAL A 16 -11.09 -3.92 20.20
N CYS A 17 -11.64 -5.06 20.63
CA CYS A 17 -11.64 -6.30 19.85
C CYS A 17 -12.43 -6.18 18.54
N THR A 18 -13.63 -5.58 18.57
CA THR A 18 -14.43 -5.36 17.36
C THR A 18 -13.74 -4.40 16.40
N SER A 19 -13.13 -3.33 16.91
CA SER A 19 -12.37 -2.38 16.09
C SER A 19 -11.18 -3.04 15.37
N ASN A 20 -10.41 -3.87 16.07
CA ASN A 20 -9.28 -4.60 15.50
C ASN A 20 -9.71 -5.64 14.45
N CYS A 21 -10.82 -6.36 14.70
CA CYS A 21 -11.37 -7.33 13.73
C CYS A 21 -11.88 -6.63 12.45
N VAL A 22 -12.63 -5.53 12.60
CA VAL A 22 -13.12 -4.75 11.46
C VAL A 22 -11.95 -4.15 10.68
N PHE A 23 -10.97 -3.57 11.37
CA PHE A 23 -9.77 -3.01 10.76
C PHE A 23 -8.95 -4.08 10.01
N GLY A 24 -8.78 -5.27 10.60
CA GLY A 24 -8.12 -6.41 9.97
C GLY A 24 -8.84 -6.87 8.70
N HIS A 25 -10.18 -6.99 8.75
CA HIS A 25 -10.98 -7.38 7.60
C HIS A 25 -10.89 -6.36 6.45
N THR A 26 -11.03 -5.07 6.76
CA THR A 26 -10.88 -3.98 5.79
C THR A 26 -9.47 -3.96 5.19
N ARG A 27 -8.43 -4.13 6.00
CA ARG A 27 -7.05 -4.21 5.54
C ARG A 27 -6.83 -5.39 4.58
N ASN A 28 -7.37 -6.56 4.91
CA ASN A 28 -7.25 -7.76 4.07
C ASN A 28 -7.96 -7.57 2.72
N ALA A 29 -9.14 -6.94 2.72
CA ALA A 29 -9.85 -6.59 1.50
C ALA A 29 -9.04 -5.62 0.61
N ILE A 30 -8.43 -4.58 1.20
CA ILE A 30 -7.58 -3.63 0.47
C ILE A 30 -6.33 -4.33 -0.09
N LEU A 31 -5.65 -5.17 0.69
CA LEU A 31 -4.49 -5.94 0.23
C LEU A 31 -4.84 -6.83 -0.97
N LYS A 32 -6.00 -7.50 -0.93
CA LYS A 32 -6.49 -8.32 -2.04
C LYS A 32 -6.72 -7.47 -3.29
N GLU A 33 -7.34 -6.30 -3.17
CA GLU A 33 -7.55 -5.38 -4.29
C GLU A 33 -6.23 -4.82 -4.85
N ILE A 34 -5.25 -4.52 -3.99
CA ILE A 34 -3.90 -4.10 -4.41
C ILE A 34 -3.25 -5.20 -5.24
N ILE A 35 -3.25 -6.45 -4.76
CA ILE A 35 -2.65 -7.59 -5.48
C ILE A 35 -3.34 -7.80 -6.82
N LYS A 36 -4.68 -7.72 -6.87
CA LYS A 36 -5.45 -7.83 -8.11
C LYS A 36 -5.06 -6.75 -9.12
N THR A 37 -4.99 -5.49 -8.70
CA THR A 37 -4.57 -4.38 -9.56
C THR A 37 -3.11 -4.53 -10.02
N LEU A 38 -2.22 -5.00 -9.14
CA LEU A 38 -0.83 -5.28 -9.49
C LEU A 38 -0.70 -6.38 -10.54
N ASN A 39 -1.47 -7.47 -10.44
CA ASN A 39 -1.47 -8.53 -11.45
C ASN A 39 -1.82 -7.97 -12.84
N ILE A 40 -2.92 -7.19 -12.93
CA ILE A 40 -3.37 -6.54 -14.17
C ILE A 40 -2.26 -5.65 -14.74
N LEU A 41 -1.66 -4.80 -13.91
CA LEU A 41 -0.61 -3.88 -14.33
C LEU A 41 0.65 -4.62 -14.83
N THR A 42 1.05 -5.69 -14.15
CA THR A 42 2.27 -6.43 -14.50
C THR A 42 2.14 -7.28 -15.76
N GLU A 43 0.91 -7.70 -16.10
CA GLU A 43 0.64 -8.47 -17.32
C GLU A 43 0.50 -7.58 -18.56
N LYS A 44 0.16 -6.31 -18.36
CA LYS A 44 -0.07 -5.36 -19.44
C LYS A 44 1.24 -4.92 -20.10
N LYS A 45 1.32 -5.10 -21.41
CA LYS A 45 2.38 -4.47 -22.22
C LYS A 45 2.02 -3.01 -22.46
N ASP A 46 2.71 -2.11 -21.79
CA ASP A 46 2.51 -0.66 -21.88
C ASP A 46 3.89 0.03 -21.96
N PRO A 47 4.14 0.93 -22.94
CA PRO A 47 5.42 1.64 -23.03
C PRO A 47 5.82 2.38 -21.76
N CYS A 48 4.84 2.77 -20.94
CA CYS A 48 5.07 3.40 -19.65
C CYS A 48 5.76 2.50 -18.63
N MET A 49 5.78 1.18 -18.84
CA MET A 49 6.43 0.22 -17.93
C MET A 49 7.95 0.32 -17.94
N GLU A 50 8.53 0.79 -19.04
CA GLU A 50 10.00 0.95 -19.19
C GLU A 50 10.52 2.26 -18.59
N MET A 51 9.64 3.16 -18.14
CA MET A 51 10.08 4.42 -17.54
C MET A 51 10.80 4.18 -16.21
N THR A 52 11.81 5.00 -15.92
CA THR A 52 12.56 4.93 -14.67
C THR A 52 11.85 5.67 -13.55
N VAL A 53 11.66 5.00 -12.42
CA VAL A 53 11.10 5.54 -11.18
C VAL A 53 12.08 5.38 -10.02
N ALA A 54 11.87 6.10 -8.92
CA ALA A 54 12.67 5.98 -7.71
C ALA A 54 12.56 4.57 -7.09
N ASP A 55 13.69 3.96 -6.75
CA ASP A 55 13.76 2.65 -6.12
C ASP A 55 13.71 2.77 -4.59
N ILE A 56 12.50 2.91 -4.06
CA ILE A 56 12.25 3.02 -2.61
C ILE A 56 12.61 1.73 -1.84
N PHE A 57 12.84 0.62 -2.54
CA PHE A 57 13.07 -0.70 -1.95
C PHE A 57 14.56 -1.00 -1.71
N ALA A 58 15.46 -0.13 -2.18
CA ALA A 58 16.90 -0.33 -2.11
C ALA A 58 17.44 -0.36 -0.68
N ASN A 59 16.82 0.41 0.24
CA ASN A 59 17.28 0.61 1.62
C ASN A 59 16.15 0.32 2.64
N SER A 60 15.28 -0.67 2.37
CA SER A 60 14.05 -0.88 3.14
C SER A 60 14.22 -1.52 4.53
N GLU A 61 15.45 -1.73 5.01
CA GLU A 61 15.71 -2.48 6.25
C GLU A 61 15.11 -1.82 7.51
N ASN A 62 14.91 -0.50 7.49
CA ASN A 62 14.38 0.27 8.62
C ASN A 62 13.04 0.96 8.36
N THR A 63 12.41 0.74 7.20
CA THR A 63 11.15 1.43 6.85
C THR A 63 9.94 0.67 7.36
N THR A 64 8.98 1.38 7.96
CA THR A 64 7.72 0.75 8.39
C THR A 64 6.87 0.33 7.18
N GLU A 65 5.91 -0.57 7.38
CA GLU A 65 4.97 -0.96 6.32
C GLU A 65 4.18 0.23 5.77
N LYS A 66 3.66 1.08 6.67
CA LYS A 66 2.93 2.30 6.29
C LYS A 66 3.83 3.21 5.46
N GLU A 67 5.10 3.34 5.83
CA GLU A 67 6.06 4.16 5.08
C GLU A 67 6.34 3.60 3.70
N THR A 68 6.52 2.28 3.59
CA THR A 68 6.71 1.61 2.30
C THR A 68 5.52 1.88 1.37
N PHE A 69 4.28 1.73 1.86
CA PHE A 69 3.07 1.97 1.07
C PHE A 69 2.92 3.43 0.65
N CYS A 70 3.21 4.34 1.57
CA CYS A 70 3.11 5.77 1.35
C CYS A 70 4.16 6.26 0.34
N ARG A 71 5.42 5.81 0.45
CA ARG A 71 6.46 6.11 -0.55
C ARG A 71 6.11 5.49 -1.90
N ALA A 72 5.54 4.29 -1.92
CA ALA A 72 5.10 3.68 -3.17
C ALA A 72 4.00 4.49 -3.85
N ALA A 73 2.99 4.93 -3.09
CA ALA A 73 1.95 5.84 -3.57
C ALA A 73 2.56 7.14 -4.14
N SER A 74 3.51 7.75 -3.43
CA SER A 74 4.24 8.93 -3.92
C SER A 74 4.96 8.71 -5.24
N VAL A 75 5.61 7.56 -5.43
CA VAL A 75 6.24 7.20 -6.71
C VAL A 75 5.22 7.11 -7.84
N LEU A 76 4.11 6.39 -7.62
CA LEU A 76 3.04 6.29 -8.62
C LEU A 76 2.45 7.66 -8.96
N ARG A 77 2.34 8.53 -7.94
CA ARG A 77 1.88 9.91 -8.09
C ARG A 77 2.80 10.78 -8.92
N GLN A 78 4.10 10.57 -8.83
CA GLN A 78 5.07 11.25 -9.69
C GLN A 78 4.93 10.79 -11.14
N VAL A 79 4.74 9.49 -11.38
CA VAL A 79 4.60 8.92 -12.74
C VAL A 79 3.51 9.63 -13.54
N TYR A 80 2.27 9.65 -13.05
CA TYR A 80 1.17 10.26 -13.82
C TYR A 80 1.18 11.80 -13.82
N LYS A 81 1.92 12.45 -12.91
CA LYS A 81 2.13 13.91 -12.92
C LYS A 81 3.15 14.29 -13.99
N GLN A 82 4.26 13.56 -14.07
CA GLN A 82 5.35 13.83 -15.01
C GLN A 82 5.01 13.34 -16.43
N GLN A 83 4.23 12.27 -16.54
CA GLN A 83 3.86 11.65 -17.81
C GLN A 83 2.34 11.47 -17.88
N PRO A 84 1.58 12.50 -18.32
CA PRO A 84 0.11 12.42 -18.42
C PRO A 84 -0.39 11.30 -19.34
N LYS A 85 0.43 10.88 -20.33
CA LYS A 85 0.16 9.73 -21.20
C LYS A 85 0.23 8.39 -20.44
N CYS A 86 1.05 8.34 -19.38
CA CYS A 86 1.20 7.22 -18.47
C CYS A 86 0.24 7.32 -17.28
N ARG A 87 -1.04 7.53 -17.59
CA ARG A 87 -2.11 7.66 -16.60
C ARG A 87 -3.18 6.56 -16.72
N PRO A 88 -2.79 5.27 -16.82
CA PRO A 88 -3.76 4.18 -16.82
C PRO A 88 -4.58 4.19 -15.54
N VAL A 89 -5.86 3.84 -15.67
CA VAL A 89 -6.84 3.82 -14.57
C VAL A 89 -6.33 2.95 -13.42
N ASP A 90 -5.67 1.84 -13.74
CA ASP A 90 -5.13 0.89 -12.76
C ASP A 90 -4.01 1.47 -11.88
N LEU A 91 -3.11 2.31 -12.43
CA LEU A 91 -2.07 2.96 -11.61
C LEU A 91 -2.69 3.96 -10.62
N ARG A 92 -3.73 4.69 -11.03
CA ARG A 92 -4.45 5.57 -10.09
C ARG A 92 -5.22 4.79 -9.04
N LYS A 93 -5.82 3.66 -9.41
CA LYS A 93 -6.49 2.76 -8.47
C LYS A 93 -5.48 2.24 -7.45
N LEU A 94 -4.30 1.83 -7.90
CA LEU A 94 -3.21 1.39 -7.03
C LEU A 94 -2.75 2.49 -6.07
N ASP A 95 -2.50 3.71 -6.56
CA ASP A 95 -2.17 4.87 -5.70
C ASP A 95 -3.23 5.13 -4.63
N ARG A 96 -4.52 5.12 -5.01
CA ARG A 96 -5.63 5.30 -4.05
C ARG A 96 -5.66 4.21 -2.98
N ASN A 97 -5.50 2.96 -3.37
CA ASN A 97 -5.51 1.83 -2.44
C ASN A 97 -4.29 1.85 -1.51
N LEU A 98 -3.11 2.23 -2.00
CA LEU A 98 -1.92 2.39 -1.15
C LEU A 98 -2.10 3.56 -0.19
N THR A 99 -2.62 4.69 -0.69
CA THR A 99 -2.88 5.88 0.11
C THR A 99 -3.88 5.57 1.21
N SER A 100 -4.95 4.80 0.96
CA SER A 100 -5.94 4.47 2.00
C SER A 100 -5.40 3.61 3.14
N MET A 101 -4.24 2.98 2.98
CA MET A 101 -3.54 2.25 4.05
C MET A 101 -2.63 3.17 4.89
N THR A 102 -2.57 4.47 4.58
CA THR A 102 -1.60 5.41 5.14
C THR A 102 -2.24 6.78 5.42
N ASN A 103 -1.84 7.46 6.49
CA ASN A 103 -2.35 8.79 6.84
C ASN A 103 -1.24 9.85 6.80
N MET A 104 -0.23 9.67 5.94
CA MET A 104 0.95 10.51 5.92
C MET A 104 1.40 10.82 4.50
N ASN A 105 2.14 11.92 4.34
CA ASN A 105 2.81 12.28 3.10
C ASN A 105 4.26 11.83 3.17
N CYS A 106 4.71 11.09 2.16
CA CYS A 106 6.09 10.59 2.11
C CYS A 106 6.81 11.21 0.93
N PRO A 107 7.72 12.18 1.16
CA PRO A 107 8.61 12.64 0.11
C PRO A 107 9.51 11.48 -0.34
N VAL A 108 9.83 11.47 -1.63
CA VAL A 108 10.67 10.44 -2.27
C VAL A 108 11.86 11.17 -2.88
N ASN A 109 13.04 10.93 -2.32
CA ASN A 109 14.32 11.58 -2.65
C ASN A 109 15.39 10.55 -3.08
N GLU A 110 14.99 9.34 -3.42
CA GLU A 110 15.90 8.24 -3.73
C GLU A 110 16.62 8.47 -5.05
N ALA A 111 17.95 8.48 -4.99
CA ALA A 111 18.81 8.59 -6.16
C ALA A 111 18.75 7.34 -7.03
N ARG A 112 18.68 6.15 -6.41
CA ARG A 112 18.59 4.88 -7.14
C ARG A 112 17.28 4.80 -7.91
N ARG A 113 17.38 4.38 -9.16
CA ARG A 113 16.23 4.23 -10.07
C ARG A 113 16.04 2.78 -10.47
N ARG A 114 14.81 2.43 -10.85
CA ARG A 114 14.42 1.15 -11.45
C ARG A 114 13.31 1.36 -12.47
N THR A 115 13.03 0.38 -13.32
CA THR A 115 11.87 0.48 -14.23
C THR A 115 10.56 0.44 -13.44
N LEU A 116 9.50 1.08 -13.96
CA LEU A 116 8.17 0.99 -13.36
C LEU A 116 7.68 -0.46 -13.31
N LYS A 117 8.00 -1.26 -14.35
CA LYS A 117 7.71 -2.70 -14.36
C LYS A 117 8.31 -3.42 -13.16
N ASP A 118 9.62 -3.28 -12.96
CA ASP A 118 10.32 -3.95 -11.87
C ASP A 118 9.84 -3.43 -10.52
N PHE A 119 9.51 -2.14 -10.44
CA PHE A 119 8.93 -1.54 -9.24
C PHE A 119 7.61 -2.23 -8.86
N LEU A 120 6.69 -2.38 -9.83
CA LEU A 120 5.39 -2.99 -9.61
C LEU A 120 5.50 -4.48 -9.28
N GLU A 121 6.41 -5.22 -9.92
CA GLU A 121 6.66 -6.63 -9.60
C GLU A 121 7.24 -6.82 -8.18
N ARG A 122 8.16 -5.93 -7.77
CA ARG A 122 8.68 -5.96 -6.41
C ARG A 122 7.58 -5.62 -5.39
N LEU A 123 6.75 -4.62 -5.68
CA LEU A 123 5.62 -4.25 -4.84
C LEU A 123 4.61 -5.42 -4.72
N LYS A 124 4.31 -6.11 -5.83
CA LYS A 124 3.46 -7.30 -5.87
C LYS A 124 3.99 -8.42 -4.98
N THR A 125 5.29 -8.67 -5.03
CA THR A 125 5.94 -9.67 -4.15
C THR A 125 5.78 -9.30 -2.67
N ILE A 126 6.02 -8.03 -2.32
CA ILE A 126 5.86 -7.53 -0.95
C ILE A 126 4.40 -7.68 -0.49
N MET A 127 3.44 -7.31 -1.33
CA MET A 127 2.01 -7.38 -1.00
C MET A 127 1.53 -8.82 -0.82
N LYS A 128 1.97 -9.76 -1.66
CA LYS A 128 1.67 -11.18 -1.50
C LYS A 128 2.24 -11.74 -0.21
N ALA A 129 3.50 -11.43 0.12
CA ALA A 129 4.14 -11.86 1.37
C ALA A 129 3.47 -11.30 2.62
N LYS A 130 2.81 -10.14 2.52
CA LYS A 130 1.98 -9.56 3.59
C LYS A 130 0.64 -10.27 3.68
N TYR A 131 -0.04 -10.45 2.55
CA TYR A 131 -1.33 -11.15 2.50
C TYR A 131 -1.24 -12.60 3.00
N SER A 132 -0.13 -13.30 2.79
CA SER A 132 0.07 -14.66 3.31
C SER A 132 0.28 -14.73 4.82
N LYS A 133 0.50 -13.59 5.49
CA LYS A 133 0.65 -13.48 6.95
C LYS A 133 -0.61 -12.93 7.63
N CYS A 134 -1.64 -12.62 6.84
CA CYS A 134 -2.94 -12.14 7.32
C CYS A 134 -3.83 -13.28 7.79
#